data_AF-A0A395UWL5-F1
#
_entry.id   AF-A0A395UWL5-F1
#
_cell.length_a   1.000
_cell.length_b   1.000
_cell.length_c   1.000
_cell.angle_alpha   90.00
_cell.angle_beta   90.00
_cell.angle_gamma   90.00
#
_symmetry.space_group_name_H-M   'P 1'
#
loop_
_entity.id
_entity.type
_entity.pdbx_description
1 polymer ?
#
loop_
_entity_poly.entity_id
_entity_poly.type
_entity_poly.pdbx_seq_one_letter_code
_entity_poly.pdbx_strand_id
1 'polypeptide(L)'
;MVKKIASRVYMGLIFLFLYLPIVVLIVLSFNNSKSKVKWGGFTLDWYIKCFQSERIMSAFSTTLQITLLAAVISTIIGTLAAMGISAMKKRNQTIYLGATNIPMLNADIVTGISMMLLFVKFMNLGFVTVLIAHITFNIPYVILNVLPKLKQTNKYTYEAALDLGASPLYAFFKVTWPEISPGVFSGFMMAVTMSLDDFSITYFTKGAGVNTLSTMLYTELKKGVKPELYALSTILFFTVLLLLVVININSNQIPVSAAKKPARAKKLRIVKRSVSIAIVAVLVIGCFSVFTISAGGTNNDNAITVLNYGKYIDESVIDSFEQETGITIKYEEYEEPEEMYTKYKSGAIDYDVICTSDYIIEKLISEGEVNKIDYSSMPNYQNVNQDIIDMSASFDPTHEYTVPYFYGTLGILYNKKMADASDLNTWDCLWNGKYKDNMIMINSVRDAFTPALRTLGYSINETDTAKLDEAFDILNKQSSDVLAYYVDETCDEMVAENAAIAVCYSGEAAAAMAENDNLDYIVPKEGSNLWIDSWFIPKTCKNKEGAQEFLNYICGDEPAQLNFEYVYYASPIQSVIENQDAETKENEAINPPSDMLKNCEVYRALNDDDATLYNTLWQRLKSD
;
A
#
# COMPACT_ATOMS: atom_id res chain seq x y z
N MET A 1 13.45 36.26 29.18
CA MET A 1 12.03 35.90 28.98
C MET A 1 11.71 35.63 27.51
N VAL A 2 12.10 36.55 26.60
CA VAL A 2 11.88 36.44 25.14
C VAL A 2 12.40 35.12 24.54
N LYS A 3 13.61 34.65 24.87
CA LYS A 3 14.13 33.35 24.39
C LYS A 3 13.26 32.14 24.79
N LYS A 4 12.65 32.15 25.98
CA LYS A 4 11.76 31.06 26.43
C LYS A 4 10.41 31.12 25.73
N ILE A 5 9.91 32.32 25.43
CA ILE A 5 8.67 32.50 24.68
C ILE A 5 8.88 32.09 23.22
N ALA A 6 9.95 32.57 22.58
CA ALA A 6 10.32 32.19 21.21
C ALA A 6 10.52 30.68 21.07
N SER A 7 11.20 30.02 22.01
CA SER A 7 11.36 28.56 22.01
C SER A 7 10.03 27.81 22.16
N ARG A 8 9.12 28.28 23.01
CA ARG A 8 7.77 27.69 23.14
C ARG A 8 6.92 27.90 21.90
N VAL A 9 6.99 29.08 21.29
CA VAL A 9 6.29 29.38 20.02
C VAL A 9 6.84 28.50 18.90
N TYR A 10 8.17 28.38 18.78
CA TYR A 10 8.81 27.51 17.81
C TYR A 10 8.40 26.03 17.98
N MET A 11 8.42 25.50 19.21
CA MET A 11 7.90 24.15 19.47
C MET A 11 6.39 24.04 19.16
N GLY A 12 5.60 25.08 19.48
CA GLY A 12 4.19 25.13 19.15
C GLY A 12 3.92 25.05 17.65
N LEU A 13 4.72 25.75 16.83
CA LEU A 13 4.65 25.69 15.38
C LEU A 13 5.05 24.31 14.84
N ILE A 14 6.08 23.68 15.41
CA ILE A 14 6.47 22.31 15.03
C ILE A 14 5.32 21.33 15.34
N PHE A 15 4.73 21.39 16.54
CA PHE A 15 3.61 20.52 16.88
C PHE A 15 2.38 20.80 16.02
N LEU A 16 2.09 22.07 15.74
CA LEU A 16 1.01 22.43 14.82
C LEU A 16 1.28 21.79 13.46
N PHE A 17 2.46 21.96 12.88
CA PHE A 17 2.82 21.38 11.59
C PHE A 17 2.71 19.84 11.56
N LEU A 18 3.15 19.15 12.62
CA LEU A 18 3.10 17.69 12.70
C LEU A 18 1.69 17.14 12.93
N TYR A 19 0.87 17.80 13.76
CA TYR A 19 -0.46 17.28 14.13
C TYR A 19 -1.60 17.84 13.27
N LEU A 20 -1.41 18.96 12.57
CA LEU A 20 -2.45 19.58 11.74
C LEU A 20 -2.97 18.62 10.66
N PRO A 21 -2.13 17.89 9.88
CA PRO A 21 -2.62 16.93 8.90
C PRO A 21 -3.51 15.85 9.54
N ILE A 22 -3.13 15.34 10.71
CA ILE A 22 -3.92 14.34 11.45
C ILE A 22 -5.27 14.92 11.86
N VAL A 23 -5.30 16.16 12.34
CA VAL A 23 -6.55 16.86 12.68
C VAL A 23 -7.42 17.05 11.44
N VAL A 24 -6.84 17.39 10.29
CA VAL A 24 -7.57 17.50 9.02
C VAL A 24 -8.20 16.16 8.64
N LEU A 25 -7.47 15.05 8.73
CA LEU A 25 -8.03 13.71 8.48
C LEU A 25 -9.19 13.38 9.44
N ILE A 26 -9.05 13.73 10.72
CA ILE A 26 -10.12 13.55 11.72
C ILE A 26 -11.34 14.43 11.40
N VAL A 27 -11.15 15.63 10.83
CA VAL A 27 -12.29 16.46 10.41
C VAL A 27 -12.96 15.87 9.17
N LEU A 28 -12.15 15.42 8.20
CA LEU A 28 -12.64 14.79 6.97
C LEU A 28 -13.34 13.45 7.21
N SER A 29 -13.04 12.74 8.31
CA SER A 29 -13.76 11.51 8.67
C SER A 29 -15.23 11.72 9.01
N PHE A 30 -15.65 12.97 9.24
CA PHE A 30 -17.04 13.34 9.42
C PHE A 30 -17.67 13.98 8.18
N ASN A 31 -16.92 14.14 7.08
CA ASN A 31 -17.42 14.78 5.86
C ASN A 31 -18.37 13.83 5.10
N ASN A 32 -19.62 14.26 4.88
CA ASN A 32 -20.60 13.52 4.08
C ASN A 32 -20.40 13.76 2.57
N SER A 33 -19.18 13.58 2.09
CA SER A 33 -18.78 13.75 0.69
C SER A 33 -17.55 12.89 0.43
N LYS A 34 -17.42 12.36 -0.78
CA LYS A 34 -16.22 11.67 -1.24
C LYS A 34 -15.08 12.65 -1.60
N SER A 35 -15.41 13.92 -1.83
CA SER A 35 -14.44 14.97 -2.20
C SER A 35 -13.71 15.54 -0.98
N LYS A 36 -12.41 15.79 -1.12
CA LYS A 36 -11.57 16.50 -0.13
C LYS A 36 -11.88 18.00 -0.05
N VAL A 37 -12.43 18.56 -1.13
CA VAL A 37 -12.60 20.01 -1.32
C VAL A 37 -14.03 20.44 -0.98
N LYS A 38 -15.02 19.63 -1.34
CA LYS A 38 -16.45 19.94 -1.10
C LYS A 38 -16.91 19.32 0.23
N TRP A 39 -17.28 20.17 1.19
CA TRP A 39 -17.89 19.74 2.46
C TRP A 39 -19.37 19.39 2.27
N GLY A 40 -19.73 18.12 2.41
CA GLY A 40 -21.08 17.60 2.19
C GLY A 40 -21.97 17.52 3.43
N GLY A 41 -21.46 17.90 4.60
CA GLY A 41 -22.17 17.84 5.89
C GLY A 41 -21.52 16.89 6.89
N PHE A 42 -22.12 16.73 8.07
CA PHE A 42 -21.63 15.83 9.13
C PHE A 42 -22.26 14.43 9.00
N THR A 43 -21.45 13.38 9.02
CA THR A 43 -21.91 11.98 9.06
C THR A 43 -21.05 11.09 9.96
N LEU A 44 -21.63 9.96 10.41
CA LEU A 44 -20.95 8.85 11.08
C LEU A 44 -20.99 7.56 10.25
N ASP A 45 -21.57 7.59 9.05
CA ASP A 45 -21.82 6.41 8.23
C ASP A 45 -20.51 5.69 7.86
N TRP A 46 -19.44 6.46 7.66
CA TRP A 46 -18.10 5.92 7.36
C TRP A 46 -17.58 5.01 8.48
N TYR A 47 -17.84 5.35 9.75
CA TYR A 47 -17.46 4.49 10.88
C TYR A 47 -18.25 3.18 10.87
N ILE A 48 -19.54 3.23 10.53
CA ILE A 48 -20.38 2.03 10.42
C ILE A 48 -19.87 1.13 9.31
N LYS A 49 -19.60 1.70 8.13
CA LYS A 49 -19.02 0.97 6.99
C LYS A 49 -17.66 0.35 7.32
N CYS A 50 -16.81 1.03 8.10
CA CYS A 50 -15.56 0.45 8.57
C CYS A 50 -15.75 -0.84 9.37
N PHE A 51 -16.76 -0.89 10.25
CA PHE A 51 -17.04 -2.09 11.06
C PHE A 51 -17.79 -3.18 10.29
N GLN A 52 -18.44 -2.85 9.17
CA GLN A 52 -19.11 -3.81 8.29
C GLN A 52 -18.16 -4.44 7.27
N SER A 53 -17.05 -3.78 6.94
CA SER A 53 -16.05 -4.32 6.02
C SER A 53 -15.30 -5.50 6.62
N GLU A 54 -15.51 -6.70 6.05
CA GLU A 54 -14.78 -7.91 6.45
C GLU A 54 -13.28 -7.73 6.26
N ARG A 55 -12.87 -7.03 5.20
CA ARG A 55 -11.48 -6.72 4.89
C ARG A 55 -10.81 -5.90 5.99
N ILE A 56 -11.43 -4.77 6.40
CA ILE A 56 -10.92 -3.93 7.49
C ILE A 56 -10.89 -4.72 8.80
N MET A 57 -11.94 -5.52 9.07
CA MET A 57 -12.01 -6.27 10.32
C MET A 57 -11.03 -7.44 10.40
N SER A 58 -10.77 -8.09 9.27
CA SER A 58 -9.71 -9.09 9.12
C SER A 58 -8.33 -8.46 9.33
N ALA A 59 -8.06 -7.28 8.75
CA ALA A 59 -6.81 -6.58 8.94
C ALA A 59 -6.61 -6.08 10.38
N PHE A 60 -7.68 -5.60 11.03
CA PHE A 60 -7.69 -5.26 12.44
C PHE A 60 -7.35 -6.47 13.33
N SER A 61 -8.02 -7.60 13.10
CA SER A 61 -7.79 -8.85 13.82
C SER A 61 -6.34 -9.33 13.65
N THR A 62 -5.84 -9.36 12.42
CA THR A 62 -4.47 -9.75 12.08
C THR A 62 -3.44 -8.85 12.78
N THR A 63 -3.65 -7.53 12.76
CA THR A 63 -2.79 -6.55 13.46
C THR A 63 -2.73 -6.82 14.95
N LEU A 64 -3.89 -7.05 15.58
CA LEU A 64 -3.97 -7.30 17.02
C LEU A 64 -3.30 -8.63 17.40
N GLN A 65 -3.50 -9.68 16.60
CA GLN A 65 -2.87 -10.98 16.80
C GLN A 65 -1.35 -10.89 16.70
N ILE A 66 -0.82 -10.33 15.60
CA ILE A 66 0.63 -10.17 15.40
C ILE A 66 1.23 -9.34 16.54
N THR A 67 0.62 -8.19 16.84
CA THR A 67 1.10 -7.27 17.87
C THR A 67 1.18 -7.93 19.25
N LEU A 68 0.11 -8.60 19.68
CA LEU A 68 0.06 -9.18 21.01
C LEU A 68 0.93 -10.44 21.11
N LEU A 69 0.92 -11.32 20.10
CA LEU A 69 1.76 -12.51 20.09
C LEU A 69 3.25 -12.14 20.05
N ALA A 70 3.63 -11.22 19.16
CA ALA A 70 5.00 -10.73 19.08
C ALA A 70 5.44 -10.07 20.39
N ALA A 71 4.59 -9.24 21.01
CA ALA A 71 4.91 -8.59 22.28
C ALA A 71 5.06 -9.60 23.42
N VAL A 72 4.17 -10.59 23.55
CA VAL A 72 4.28 -11.64 24.59
C VAL A 72 5.56 -12.46 24.39
N ILE A 73 5.79 -12.96 23.18
CA ILE A 73 6.93 -13.83 22.89
C ILE A 73 8.25 -13.08 23.03
N SER A 74 8.35 -11.88 22.45
CA SER A 74 9.54 -11.02 22.59
C SER A 74 9.79 -10.60 24.04
N THR A 75 8.74 -10.40 24.85
CA THR A 75 8.89 -10.08 26.28
C THR A 75 9.52 -11.24 27.04
N ILE A 76 9.07 -12.47 26.78
CA ILE A 76 9.64 -13.67 27.40
C ILE A 76 11.09 -13.84 26.97
N ILE A 77 11.36 -13.84 25.66
CA ILE A 77 12.71 -14.05 25.11
C ILE A 77 13.66 -12.93 25.55
N GLY A 78 13.23 -11.67 25.42
CA GLY A 78 14.01 -10.50 25.78
C GLY A 78 14.29 -10.38 27.27
N THR A 79 13.37 -10.80 28.14
CA THR A 79 13.61 -10.85 29.60
C THR A 79 14.67 -11.91 29.94
N LEU A 80 14.57 -13.10 29.36
CA LEU A 80 15.55 -14.17 29.54
C LEU A 80 16.92 -13.76 28.98
N ALA A 81 16.95 -13.12 27.81
CA ALA A 81 18.16 -12.58 27.21
C ALA A 81 18.78 -11.49 28.09
N ALA A 82 17.99 -10.57 28.65
CA ALA A 82 18.48 -9.52 29.54
C ALA A 82 19.09 -10.11 30.82
N MET A 83 18.47 -11.14 31.41
CA MET A 83 19.03 -11.86 32.55
C MET A 83 20.36 -12.54 32.20
N GLY A 84 20.41 -13.24 31.07
CA GLY A 84 21.64 -13.88 30.57
C GLY A 84 22.76 -12.87 30.34
N ILE A 85 22.47 -11.78 29.61
CA ILE A 85 23.41 -10.69 29.33
C ILE A 85 23.89 -10.03 30.62
N SER A 86 23.03 -9.87 31.62
CA SER A 86 23.40 -9.31 32.92
C SER A 86 24.33 -10.22 33.73
N ALA A 87 24.28 -11.53 33.52
CA ALA A 87 25.15 -12.50 34.19
C ALA A 87 26.52 -12.68 33.50
N MET A 88 26.71 -12.13 32.29
CA MET A 88 27.94 -12.26 31.50
C MET A 88 29.05 -11.29 31.93
N LYS A 89 30.30 -11.62 31.58
CA LYS A 89 31.43 -10.69 31.66
C LYS A 89 31.24 -9.51 30.70
N LYS A 90 31.78 -8.33 31.04
CA LYS A 90 31.62 -7.08 30.27
C LYS A 90 31.87 -7.22 28.76
N ARG A 91 32.93 -7.93 28.34
CA ARG A 91 33.25 -8.14 26.91
C ARG A 91 32.14 -8.91 26.18
N ASN A 92 31.66 -9.99 26.77
CA ASN A 92 30.59 -10.80 26.17
C ASN A 92 29.28 -10.00 26.15
N GLN A 93 28.97 -9.29 27.24
CA GLN A 93 27.83 -8.38 27.29
C GLN A 93 27.84 -7.38 26.12
N THR A 94 28.98 -6.76 25.79
CA THR A 94 29.09 -5.85 24.65
C THR A 94 28.81 -6.54 23.32
N ILE A 95 29.34 -7.75 23.11
CA ILE A 95 29.14 -8.52 21.86
C ILE A 95 27.67 -8.88 21.68
N TYR A 96 27.04 -9.47 22.70
CA TYR A 96 25.63 -9.87 22.62
C TYR A 96 24.70 -8.65 22.49
N LEU A 97 24.96 -7.55 23.20
CA LEU A 97 24.18 -6.32 23.03
C LEU A 97 24.33 -5.73 21.63
N GLY A 98 25.54 -5.78 21.06
CA GLY A 98 25.78 -5.35 19.68
C GLY A 98 24.97 -6.19 18.69
N ALA A 99 25.02 -7.52 18.83
CA ALA A 99 24.27 -8.44 17.98
C ALA A 99 22.75 -8.27 18.12
N THR A 100 22.22 -8.15 19.34
CA THR A 100 20.78 -7.97 19.55
C THR A 100 20.31 -6.62 19.04
N ASN A 101 21.12 -5.58 19.04
CA ASN A 101 20.69 -4.25 18.62
C ASN A 101 20.73 -4.03 17.10
N ILE A 102 21.22 -4.98 16.29
CA ILE A 102 21.28 -4.84 14.83
C ILE A 102 19.93 -4.42 14.22
N PRO A 103 18.78 -5.06 14.54
CA PRO A 103 17.49 -4.65 13.97
C PRO A 103 17.08 -3.22 14.33
N MET A 104 17.51 -2.72 15.49
CA MET A 104 17.19 -1.37 15.97
C MET A 104 18.11 -0.29 15.36
N LEU A 105 19.28 -0.67 14.85
CA LEU A 105 20.26 0.25 14.27
C LEU A 105 20.11 0.41 12.76
N ASN A 106 19.58 -0.61 12.09
CA ASN A 106 19.29 -0.55 10.66
C ASN A 106 18.00 0.19 10.38
N ALA A 107 17.85 0.71 9.15
CA ALA A 107 16.56 1.20 8.69
C ALA A 107 15.56 0.03 8.58
N ASP A 108 14.29 0.28 8.92
CA ASP A 108 13.25 -0.75 8.97
C ASP A 108 13.08 -1.47 7.63
N ILE A 109 13.18 -0.73 6.52
CA ILE A 109 13.15 -1.27 5.15
C ILE A 109 14.27 -2.30 4.93
N VAL A 110 15.49 -2.00 5.38
CA VAL A 110 16.64 -2.91 5.21
C VAL A 110 16.41 -4.20 6.00
N THR A 111 15.88 -4.07 7.22
CA THR A 111 15.50 -5.23 8.04
C THR A 111 14.40 -6.05 7.38
N GLY A 112 13.36 -5.40 6.85
CA GLY A 112 12.25 -6.05 6.14
C GLY A 112 12.70 -6.86 4.93
N ILE A 113 13.45 -6.23 4.01
CA ILE A 113 13.97 -6.89 2.80
C ILE A 113 14.93 -8.04 3.17
N SER A 114 15.80 -7.83 4.15
CA SER A 114 16.74 -8.89 4.58
C SER A 114 16.01 -10.11 5.14
N MET A 115 14.94 -9.90 5.90
CA MET A 115 14.12 -10.98 6.46
C MET A 115 13.27 -11.65 5.38
N MET A 116 12.72 -10.88 4.44
CA MET A 116 12.03 -11.42 3.26
C MET A 116 12.94 -12.38 2.49
N LEU A 117 14.13 -11.92 2.07
CA LEU A 117 15.10 -12.74 1.34
C LEU A 117 15.51 -14.00 2.11
N LEU A 118 15.60 -13.90 3.44
CA LEU A 118 15.86 -15.06 4.29
C LEU A 118 14.68 -16.04 4.31
N PHE A 119 13.45 -15.55 4.51
CA PHE A 119 12.27 -16.39 4.65
C PHE A 119 11.93 -17.15 3.39
N VAL A 120 11.98 -16.51 2.22
CA VAL A 120 11.65 -17.12 0.93
C VAL A 120 12.48 -18.37 0.63
N LYS A 121 13.70 -18.45 1.20
CA LYS A 121 14.56 -19.64 1.08
C LYS A 121 14.04 -20.86 1.86
N PHE A 122 13.26 -20.65 2.92
CA PHE A 122 12.88 -21.69 3.87
C PHE A 122 11.36 -21.89 4.01
N MET A 123 10.56 -20.87 3.68
CA MET A 123 9.10 -20.88 3.82
C MET A 123 8.44 -19.78 2.98
N ASN A 124 7.17 -20.00 2.61
CA ASN A 124 6.37 -18.97 1.95
C ASN A 124 6.04 -17.84 2.92
N LEU A 125 5.92 -16.62 2.38
CA LEU A 125 5.50 -15.47 3.17
C LEU A 125 4.06 -15.64 3.64
N GLY A 126 3.75 -15.12 4.83
CA GLY A 126 2.43 -15.19 5.43
C GLY A 126 2.42 -14.70 6.88
N PHE A 127 1.42 -15.11 7.66
CA PHE A 127 1.27 -14.67 9.06
C PHE A 127 2.50 -15.01 9.92
N VAL A 128 3.08 -16.20 9.72
CA VAL A 128 4.19 -16.70 10.54
C VAL A 128 5.48 -15.92 10.28
N THR A 129 5.75 -15.55 9.02
CA THR A 129 6.95 -14.76 8.68
C THR A 129 6.86 -13.37 9.27
N VAL A 130 5.70 -12.73 9.20
CA VAL A 130 5.46 -11.44 9.88
C VAL A 130 5.64 -11.59 11.39
N LEU A 131 5.05 -12.63 12.01
CA LEU A 131 5.19 -12.86 13.44
C LEU A 131 6.66 -13.05 13.86
N ILE A 132 7.45 -13.83 13.13
CA ILE A 132 8.88 -14.05 13.42
C ILE A 132 9.66 -12.74 13.25
N ALA A 133 9.38 -11.96 12.21
CA ALA A 133 9.99 -10.66 12.00
C ALA A 133 9.70 -9.72 13.18
N HIS A 134 8.44 -9.64 13.60
CA HIS A 134 8.02 -8.82 14.73
C HIS A 134 8.63 -9.27 16.06
N ILE A 135 8.75 -10.57 16.31
CA ILE A 135 9.47 -11.06 17.50
C ILE A 135 10.93 -10.60 17.45
N THR A 136 11.57 -10.72 16.29
CA THR A 136 13.00 -10.45 16.11
C THR A 136 13.35 -9.00 16.39
N PHE A 137 12.58 -8.05 15.84
CA PHE A 137 12.86 -6.63 16.05
C PHE A 137 12.35 -6.11 17.41
N ASN A 138 11.43 -6.81 18.09
CA ASN A 138 10.92 -6.41 19.41
C ASN A 138 11.79 -6.85 20.59
N ILE A 139 12.53 -7.96 20.47
CA ILE A 139 13.46 -8.45 21.50
C ILE A 139 14.42 -7.35 22.04
N PRO A 140 15.07 -6.52 21.20
CA PRO A 140 16.00 -5.49 21.65
C PRO A 140 15.31 -4.42 22.51
N TYR A 141 14.09 -4.01 22.14
CA TYR A 141 13.30 -3.05 22.92
C TYR A 141 12.95 -3.59 24.31
N VAL A 142 12.64 -4.89 24.42
CA VAL A 142 12.43 -5.54 25.72
C VAL A 142 13.72 -5.55 26.54
N ILE A 143 14.85 -5.95 25.93
CA ILE A 143 16.15 -6.00 26.62
C ILE A 143 16.51 -4.61 27.17
N LEU A 144 16.31 -3.54 26.40
CA LEU A 144 16.60 -2.17 26.80
C LEU A 144 15.74 -1.68 27.98
N ASN A 145 14.55 -2.26 28.18
CA ASN A 145 13.68 -1.93 29.31
C ASN A 145 13.98 -2.78 30.57
N VAL A 146 14.33 -4.06 30.40
CA VAL A 146 14.57 -4.98 31.52
C VAL A 146 15.99 -4.85 32.08
N LEU A 147 17.00 -4.73 31.21
CA LEU A 147 18.41 -4.73 31.62
C LEU A 147 18.78 -3.59 32.60
N PRO A 148 18.28 -2.34 32.45
CA PRO A 148 18.53 -1.29 33.43
C PRO A 148 17.96 -1.61 34.81
N LYS A 149 16.83 -2.32 34.90
CA LYS A 149 16.24 -2.73 36.19
C LYS A 149 17.08 -3.81 36.87
N LEU A 150 17.56 -4.79 36.12
CA LEU A 150 18.52 -5.79 36.63
C LEU A 150 19.80 -5.13 37.17
N LYS A 151 20.31 -4.09 36.52
CA LYS A 151 21.50 -3.34 36.97
C LYS A 151 21.25 -2.45 38.19
N GLN A 152 20.01 -2.02 38.43
CA GLN A 152 19.60 -1.20 39.58
C GLN A 152 19.34 -2.05 40.84
N THR A 153 18.99 -3.31 40.67
CA THR A 153 18.76 -4.27 41.76
C THR A 153 20.03 -4.55 42.56
N ASN A 154 19.88 -4.70 43.88
CA ASN A 154 20.97 -5.18 44.73
C ASN A 154 21.16 -6.69 44.56
N LYS A 155 22.29 -7.10 43.96
CA LYS A 155 22.65 -8.51 43.75
C LYS A 155 22.60 -9.39 45.02
N TYR A 156 22.73 -8.81 46.21
CA TYR A 156 22.75 -9.55 47.47
C TYR A 156 21.35 -9.99 47.95
N THR A 157 20.26 -9.41 47.44
CA THR A 157 18.90 -9.77 47.90
C THR A 157 18.49 -11.17 47.45
N TYR A 158 18.91 -11.59 46.26
CA TYR A 158 18.68 -12.93 45.74
C TYR A 158 19.46 -13.98 46.54
N GLU A 159 20.76 -13.75 46.77
CA GLU A 159 21.62 -14.65 47.56
C GLU A 159 21.11 -14.78 49.00
N ALA A 160 20.72 -13.67 49.63
CA ALA A 160 20.15 -13.69 50.98
C ALA A 160 18.87 -14.52 51.08
N ALA A 161 18.06 -14.60 50.02
CA ALA A 161 16.89 -15.47 50.01
C ALA A 161 17.28 -16.96 49.98
N LEU A 162 18.30 -17.32 49.19
CA LEU A 162 18.83 -18.68 49.14
C LEU A 162 19.43 -19.10 50.50
N ASP A 163 20.17 -18.20 51.15
CA ASP A 163 20.76 -18.43 52.48
C ASP A 163 19.68 -18.68 53.57
N LEU A 164 18.50 -18.07 53.41
CA LEU A 164 17.34 -18.31 54.29
C LEU A 164 16.58 -19.61 53.96
N GLY A 165 17.10 -20.44 53.04
CA GLY A 165 16.52 -21.73 52.66
C GLY A 165 15.47 -21.67 51.56
N ALA A 166 15.33 -20.54 50.85
CA ALA A 166 14.46 -20.48 49.67
C ALA A 166 15.01 -21.34 48.53
N SER A 167 14.14 -22.06 47.82
CA SER A 167 14.52 -22.69 46.55
C SER A 167 14.79 -21.61 45.48
N PRO A 168 15.65 -21.87 44.48
CA PRO A 168 15.96 -20.89 43.42
C PRO A 168 14.73 -20.34 42.71
N LEU A 169 13.74 -21.21 42.44
CA LEU A 169 12.50 -20.81 41.79
C LEU A 169 11.67 -19.89 42.70
N TYR A 170 11.59 -20.21 44.00
CA TYR A 170 10.89 -19.37 44.97
C TYR A 170 11.61 -18.03 45.16
N ALA A 171 12.93 -18.02 45.29
CA ALA A 171 13.74 -16.82 45.40
C ALA A 171 13.56 -15.91 44.16
N PHE A 172 13.56 -16.49 42.96
CA PHE A 172 13.29 -15.76 41.73
C PHE A 172 11.91 -15.09 41.75
N PHE A 173 10.83 -15.84 41.98
CA PHE A 173 9.48 -15.27 41.95
C PHE A 173 9.19 -14.32 43.12
N LYS A 174 9.88 -14.50 44.25
CA LYS A 174 9.64 -13.69 45.46
C LYS A 174 10.48 -12.42 45.52
N VAL A 175 11.69 -12.45 44.97
CA VAL A 175 12.67 -11.35 45.06
C VAL A 175 12.93 -10.74 43.70
N THR A 176 13.50 -11.51 42.77
CA THR A 176 13.95 -10.99 41.47
C THR A 176 12.79 -10.51 40.60
N TRP A 177 11.74 -11.31 40.46
CA TRP A 177 10.60 -11.00 39.60
C TRP A 177 9.89 -9.69 39.98
N PRO A 178 9.52 -9.44 41.25
CA PRO A 178 8.93 -8.16 41.65
C PRO A 178 9.78 -6.94 41.30
N GLU A 179 11.10 -7.05 41.39
CA GLU A 179 12.03 -5.95 41.11
C GLU A 179 12.16 -5.66 39.61
N ILE A 180 12.21 -6.69 38.76
CA ILE A 180 12.31 -6.53 37.30
C ILE A 180 10.94 -6.34 36.63
N SER A 181 9.85 -6.75 37.28
CA SER A 181 8.49 -6.72 36.71
C SER A 181 8.05 -5.36 36.14
N PRO A 182 8.44 -4.19 36.71
CA PRO A 182 8.12 -2.91 36.08
C PRO A 182 8.86 -2.73 34.74
N GLY A 183 10.11 -3.19 34.65
CA GLY A 183 10.89 -3.16 33.40
C GLY A 183 10.36 -4.15 32.36
N VAL A 184 9.92 -5.33 32.80
CA VAL A 184 9.27 -6.32 31.92
C VAL A 184 7.96 -5.77 31.35
N PHE A 185 7.14 -5.12 32.19
CA PHE A 185 5.89 -4.49 31.74
C PHE A 185 6.15 -3.32 30.79
N SER A 186 7.14 -2.46 31.08
CA SER A 186 7.56 -1.40 30.15
C SER A 186 8.05 -1.98 28.82
N GLY A 187 8.82 -3.07 28.85
CA GLY A 187 9.29 -3.77 27.65
C GLY A 187 8.14 -4.35 26.81
N PHE A 188 7.16 -4.99 27.46
CA PHE A 188 5.95 -5.49 26.80
C PHE A 188 5.17 -4.36 26.11
N MET A 189 4.90 -3.27 26.82
CA MET A 189 4.16 -2.15 26.24
C MET A 189 4.93 -1.47 25.11
N MET A 190 6.26 -1.40 25.20
CA MET A 190 7.10 -0.89 24.12
C MET A 190 7.03 -1.80 22.89
N ALA A 191 7.09 -3.12 23.08
CA ALA A 191 6.94 -4.08 21.99
C ALA A 191 5.56 -3.99 21.33
N VAL A 192 4.47 -3.85 22.10
CA VAL A 192 3.12 -3.58 21.56
C VAL A 192 3.12 -2.30 20.72
N THR A 193 3.73 -1.23 21.22
CA THR A 193 3.75 0.08 20.54
C THR A 193 4.51 -0.01 19.22
N MET A 194 5.72 -0.58 19.23
CA MET A 194 6.53 -0.70 18.02
C MET A 194 5.96 -1.68 17.01
N SER A 195 5.34 -2.77 17.48
CA SER A 195 4.71 -3.76 16.59
C SER A 195 3.45 -3.26 15.89
N LEU A 196 2.71 -2.35 16.52
CA LEU A 196 1.48 -1.79 15.96
C LEU A 196 1.77 -0.69 14.94
N ASP A 197 2.85 0.07 15.15
CA ASP A 197 3.29 1.16 14.27
C ASP A 197 4.08 0.67 13.05
N ASP A 198 4.53 -0.58 13.04
CA ASP A 198 5.33 -1.11 11.94
C ASP A 198 4.50 -1.26 10.66
N PHE A 199 5.01 -0.63 9.60
CA PHE A 199 4.57 -0.83 8.22
C PHE A 199 5.63 -1.56 7.42
N SER A 200 6.87 -1.08 7.44
CA SER A 200 7.91 -1.51 6.49
C SER A 200 8.29 -2.98 6.66
N ILE A 201 8.52 -3.46 7.88
CA ILE A 201 8.90 -4.87 8.08
C ILE A 201 7.72 -5.77 7.71
N THR A 202 6.51 -5.41 8.11
CA THR A 202 5.27 -6.12 7.76
C THR A 202 5.10 -6.20 6.25
N TYR A 203 5.26 -5.09 5.53
CA TYR A 203 5.03 -5.00 4.08
C TYR A 203 5.88 -6.01 3.29
N PHE A 204 7.17 -6.13 3.64
CA PHE A 204 8.08 -7.07 2.96
C PHE A 204 7.97 -8.51 3.45
N THR A 205 7.46 -8.74 4.65
CA THR A 205 7.39 -10.09 5.25
C THR A 205 6.00 -10.71 5.21
N LYS A 206 4.96 -9.96 4.82
CA LYS A 206 3.61 -10.47 4.63
C LYS A 206 3.50 -11.33 3.36
N GLY A 207 2.59 -12.30 3.41
CA GLY A 207 2.19 -13.08 2.24
C GLY A 207 0.82 -12.66 1.74
N ALA A 208 0.41 -13.24 0.62
CA ALA A 208 -0.90 -12.97 0.04
C ALA A 208 -2.05 -13.24 1.01
N GLY A 209 -3.00 -12.30 1.05
CA GLY A 209 -4.13 -12.32 1.97
C GLY A 209 -3.81 -11.93 3.43
N VAL A 210 -2.55 -11.65 3.78
CA VAL A 210 -2.16 -11.22 5.15
C VAL A 210 -1.99 -9.71 5.19
N ASN A 211 -3.06 -8.99 5.51
CA ASN A 211 -3.01 -7.54 5.65
C ASN A 211 -3.06 -7.13 7.13
N THR A 212 -2.20 -6.19 7.52
CA THR A 212 -2.35 -5.42 8.76
C THR A 212 -3.00 -4.07 8.46
N LEU A 213 -3.49 -3.37 9.49
CA LEU A 213 -4.04 -2.02 9.37
C LEU A 213 -3.01 -1.05 8.79
N SER A 214 -1.74 -1.17 9.16
CA SER A 214 -0.66 -0.32 8.63
C SER A 214 -0.46 -0.55 7.13
N THR A 215 -0.35 -1.81 6.70
CA THR A 215 -0.20 -2.14 5.26
C THR A 215 -1.43 -1.76 4.45
N MET A 216 -2.63 -1.97 5.00
CA MET A 216 -3.88 -1.59 4.36
C MET A 216 -4.00 -0.08 4.23
N LEU A 217 -3.78 0.67 5.30
CA LEU A 217 -3.85 2.13 5.27
C LEU A 217 -2.87 2.73 4.27
N TYR A 218 -1.65 2.21 4.17
CA TYR A 218 -0.67 2.68 3.19
C TYR A 218 -1.14 2.45 1.76
N THR A 219 -1.50 1.21 1.44
CA THR A 219 -2.01 0.82 0.12
C THR A 219 -3.24 1.63 -0.27
N GLU A 220 -4.12 1.94 0.68
CA GLU A 220 -5.35 2.69 0.43
C GLU A 220 -5.15 4.21 0.38
N LEU A 221 -4.18 4.76 1.11
CA LEU A 221 -3.88 6.21 1.09
C LEU A 221 -3.37 6.66 -0.27
N LYS A 222 -2.56 5.82 -0.92
CA LYS A 222 -1.98 6.12 -2.23
C LYS A 222 -2.97 6.02 -3.38
N LYS A 223 -4.02 5.19 -3.24
CA LYS A 223 -4.99 4.98 -4.32
C LYS A 223 -6.00 6.11 -4.49
N GLY A 224 -5.95 7.17 -3.67
CA GLY A 224 -6.98 8.21 -3.60
C GLY A 224 -8.06 7.87 -2.57
N VAL A 225 -8.60 8.88 -1.88
CA VAL A 225 -9.09 8.66 -0.52
C VAL A 225 -10.58 8.28 -0.43
N LYS A 226 -10.86 7.06 0.02
CA LYS A 226 -12.19 6.64 0.50
C LYS A 226 -12.44 7.26 1.89
N PRO A 227 -13.57 7.95 2.14
CA PRO A 227 -13.84 8.57 3.45
C PRO A 227 -13.81 7.60 4.65
N GLU A 228 -14.07 6.31 4.42
CA GLU A 228 -13.90 5.22 5.38
C GLU A 228 -12.46 5.15 5.96
N LEU A 229 -11.45 5.52 5.16
CA LEU A 229 -10.06 5.51 5.61
C LEU A 229 -9.78 6.62 6.62
N TYR A 230 -10.41 7.78 6.47
CA TYR A 230 -10.31 8.85 7.47
C TYR A 230 -10.87 8.39 8.82
N ALA A 231 -11.98 7.65 8.80
CA ALA A 231 -12.55 7.04 10.01
C ALA A 231 -11.59 6.00 10.60
N LEU A 232 -11.00 5.13 9.78
CA LEU A 232 -10.02 4.13 10.21
C LEU A 232 -8.75 4.76 10.82
N SER A 233 -8.14 5.75 10.14
CA SER A 233 -6.98 6.49 10.64
C SER A 233 -7.29 7.21 11.95
N THR A 234 -8.50 7.74 12.09
CA THR A 234 -8.98 8.35 13.33
C THR A 234 -9.04 7.33 14.47
N ILE A 235 -9.62 6.14 14.22
CA ILE A 235 -9.68 5.05 15.21
C ILE A 235 -8.27 4.62 15.62
N LEU A 236 -7.37 4.41 14.65
CA LEU A 236 -6.00 3.99 14.90
C LEU A 236 -5.25 5.03 15.75
N PHE A 237 -5.33 6.31 15.37
CA PHE A 237 -4.69 7.40 16.10
C PHE A 237 -5.15 7.46 17.57
N PHE A 238 -6.46 7.43 17.82
CA PHE A 238 -6.99 7.45 19.19
C PHE A 238 -6.63 6.18 19.97
N THR A 239 -6.52 5.03 19.31
CA THR A 239 -6.09 3.77 19.93
C THR A 239 -4.63 3.85 20.38
N VAL A 240 -3.73 4.29 19.51
CA VAL A 240 -2.30 4.48 19.82
C VAL A 240 -2.13 5.54 20.91
N LEU A 241 -2.83 6.67 20.80
CA LEU A 241 -2.79 7.72 21.80
C LEU A 241 -3.26 7.22 23.17
N LEU A 242 -4.35 6.46 23.22
CA LEU A 242 -4.85 5.86 24.46
C LEU A 242 -3.84 4.89 25.06
N LEU A 243 -3.20 4.04 24.24
CA LEU A 243 -2.14 3.15 24.70
C LEU A 243 -0.96 3.93 25.27
N LEU A 244 -0.47 4.96 24.58
CA LEU A 244 0.63 5.83 25.06
C LEU A 244 0.29 6.53 26.39
N VAL A 245 -0.95 7.02 26.53
CA VAL A 245 -1.41 7.64 27.78
C VAL A 245 -1.45 6.60 28.91
N VAL A 246 -1.93 5.39 28.65
CA VAL A 246 -1.93 4.29 29.64
C VAL A 246 -0.50 3.92 30.05
N ILE A 247 0.44 3.89 29.11
CA ILE A 247 1.87 3.64 29.38
C ILE A 247 2.44 4.75 30.28
N ASN A 248 2.20 6.02 29.93
CA ASN A 248 2.76 7.16 30.63
C ASN A 248 2.22 7.31 32.06
N ILE A 249 0.92 7.08 32.26
CA ILE A 249 0.31 7.15 33.60
C ILE A 249 0.90 6.06 34.52
N ASN A 250 1.22 4.89 33.98
CA ASN A 250 1.77 3.78 34.76
C ASN A 250 3.28 3.94 35.05
N SER A 251 4.03 4.67 34.23
CA SER A 251 5.47 4.91 34.45
C SER A 251 5.76 5.94 35.56
N ASN A 252 4.83 6.89 35.79
CA ASN A 252 5.04 8.05 36.67
C ASN A 252 4.76 7.84 38.18
N GLN A 253 4.70 6.61 38.70
CA GLN A 253 4.42 6.38 40.13
C GLN A 253 5.32 5.36 40.84
N ILE A 254 6.64 5.55 40.91
CA ILE A 254 7.43 4.94 42.00
C ILE A 254 8.61 5.81 42.46
N PRO A 255 8.42 6.78 43.38
CA PRO A 255 9.48 7.18 44.30
C PRO A 255 9.68 6.08 45.34
N VAL A 256 10.92 5.64 45.48
CA VAL A 256 11.41 4.80 46.58
C VAL A 256 11.27 5.57 47.89
N SER A 257 10.28 5.23 48.71
CA SER A 257 10.35 5.43 50.15
C SER A 257 9.25 4.63 50.85
N ALA A 258 9.67 3.65 51.64
CA ALA A 258 8.83 2.88 52.53
C ALA A 258 8.39 3.77 53.72
N ALA A 259 7.29 4.51 53.56
CA ALA A 259 6.58 5.10 54.68
C ALA A 259 5.09 4.72 54.61
N LYS A 260 4.62 4.05 55.67
CA LYS A 260 3.23 3.59 55.85
C LYS A 260 2.25 4.74 55.55
N LYS A 261 1.44 4.60 54.49
CA LYS A 261 0.32 5.51 54.16
C LYS A 261 -1.03 4.77 54.18
N PRO A 262 -2.15 5.47 54.46
CA PRO A 262 -3.34 4.90 55.09
C PRO A 262 -4.17 3.98 54.19
N ALA A 263 -5.01 3.14 54.79
CA ALA A 263 -5.77 2.04 54.17
C ALA A 263 -6.58 2.41 52.92
N ARG A 264 -6.98 3.68 52.75
CA ARG A 264 -7.72 4.19 51.58
C ARG A 264 -6.88 4.19 50.29
N ALA A 265 -5.57 4.41 50.38
CA ALA A 265 -4.64 4.32 49.25
C ALA A 265 -4.39 2.87 48.79
N LYS A 266 -4.56 1.90 49.69
CA LYS A 266 -4.42 0.47 49.40
C LYS A 266 -5.55 -0.03 48.50
N LYS A 267 -6.80 0.42 48.76
CA LYS A 267 -7.99 0.09 47.95
C LYS A 267 -7.89 0.63 46.52
N LEU A 268 -7.49 1.90 46.35
CA LEU A 268 -7.34 2.53 45.03
C LEU A 268 -6.21 1.89 44.20
N ARG A 269 -5.13 1.45 44.86
CA ARG A 269 -3.99 0.79 44.22
C ARG A 269 -4.31 -0.66 43.81
N ILE A 270 -5.14 -1.37 44.58
CA ILE A 270 -5.66 -2.69 44.19
C ILE A 270 -6.58 -2.55 42.97
N VAL A 271 -7.52 -1.60 42.98
CA VAL A 271 -8.42 -1.36 41.83
C VAL A 271 -7.64 -0.99 40.56
N LYS A 272 -6.65 -0.09 40.62
CA LYS A 272 -5.82 0.26 39.45
C LYS A 272 -4.97 -0.90 38.93
N ARG A 273 -4.39 -1.71 39.81
CA ARG A 273 -3.59 -2.89 39.41
C ARG A 273 -4.50 -3.99 38.84
N SER A 274 -5.70 -4.16 39.38
CA SER A 274 -6.73 -5.07 38.88
C SER A 274 -7.25 -4.64 37.50
N VAL A 275 -7.37 -3.34 37.21
CA VAL A 275 -7.77 -2.83 35.89
C VAL A 275 -6.66 -3.03 34.85
N SER A 276 -5.39 -2.74 35.16
CA SER A 276 -4.29 -3.01 34.23
C SER A 276 -4.07 -4.50 33.99
N ILE A 277 -4.23 -5.34 35.02
CA ILE A 277 -4.15 -6.80 34.89
C ILE A 277 -5.38 -7.34 34.16
N ALA A 278 -6.57 -6.78 34.35
CA ALA A 278 -7.78 -7.19 33.63
C ALA A 278 -7.73 -6.79 32.15
N ILE A 279 -7.17 -5.63 31.79
CA ILE A 279 -7.00 -5.22 30.39
C ILE A 279 -5.99 -6.15 29.69
N VAL A 280 -4.87 -6.46 30.33
CA VAL A 280 -3.88 -7.42 29.80
C VAL A 280 -4.44 -8.83 29.76
N ALA A 281 -5.20 -9.26 30.77
CA ALA A 281 -5.83 -10.58 30.79
C ALA A 281 -6.96 -10.69 29.76
N VAL A 282 -7.73 -9.65 29.50
CA VAL A 282 -8.76 -9.62 28.44
C VAL A 282 -8.12 -9.60 27.05
N LEU A 283 -6.98 -8.90 26.87
CA LEU A 283 -6.21 -8.95 25.63
C LEU A 283 -5.57 -10.34 25.40
N VAL A 284 -5.05 -10.97 26.45
CA VAL A 284 -4.41 -12.31 26.36
C VAL A 284 -5.43 -13.44 26.24
N ILE A 285 -6.54 -13.39 26.98
CA ILE A 285 -7.61 -14.41 26.93
C ILE A 285 -8.46 -14.23 25.68
N GLY A 286 -8.75 -12.99 25.27
CA GLY A 286 -9.41 -12.68 23.99
C GLY A 286 -8.62 -13.21 22.79
N CYS A 287 -7.28 -13.08 22.81
CA CYS A 287 -6.41 -13.64 21.78
C CYS A 287 -6.42 -15.17 21.71
N PHE A 288 -6.53 -15.88 22.83
CA PHE A 288 -6.57 -17.35 22.82
C PHE A 288 -7.89 -17.89 22.23
N SER A 289 -9.01 -17.22 22.48
CA SER A 289 -10.30 -17.55 21.86
C SER A 289 -10.37 -17.20 20.36
N VAL A 290 -9.62 -16.18 19.91
CA VAL A 290 -9.51 -15.86 18.47
C VAL A 290 -8.52 -16.79 17.76
N PHE A 291 -7.50 -17.30 18.45
CA PHE A 291 -6.61 -18.34 17.93
C PHE A 291 -7.38 -19.63 17.57
N THR A 292 -8.44 -19.96 18.32
CA THR A 292 -9.33 -21.10 17.99
C THR A 292 -10.32 -20.82 16.86
N ILE A 293 -10.59 -19.57 16.52
CA ILE A 293 -11.46 -19.21 15.38
C ILE A 293 -10.64 -19.07 14.10
N SER A 294 -9.38 -18.61 14.18
CA SER A 294 -8.48 -18.47 13.02
C SER A 294 -7.63 -19.72 12.72
N ALA A 295 -7.48 -20.65 13.66
CA ALA A 295 -6.90 -21.98 13.38
C ALA A 295 -7.89 -22.90 12.63
N GLY A 296 -9.11 -22.44 12.41
CA GLY A 296 -10.06 -22.99 11.45
C GLY A 296 -9.89 -22.40 10.05
N GLY A 297 -8.70 -21.88 9.71
CA GLY A 297 -8.33 -21.72 8.31
C GLY A 297 -8.39 -23.09 7.67
N THR A 298 -9.51 -23.40 7.04
CA THR A 298 -9.58 -24.42 6.02
C THR A 298 -8.37 -24.19 5.13
N ASN A 299 -7.49 -25.19 5.04
CA ASN A 299 -6.76 -25.39 3.80
C ASN A 299 -7.84 -25.54 2.75
N ASN A 300 -8.31 -24.42 2.21
CA ASN A 300 -9.15 -24.43 1.05
C ASN A 300 -8.13 -24.72 -0.05
N ASP A 301 -7.97 -26.03 -0.33
CA ASP A 301 -7.25 -26.49 -1.51
C ASP A 301 -7.85 -25.86 -2.79
N ASN A 302 -9.06 -25.29 -2.68
CA ASN A 302 -9.74 -24.45 -3.66
C ASN A 302 -9.56 -22.95 -3.39
N ALA A 303 -8.33 -22.46 -3.42
CA ALA A 303 -8.02 -21.02 -3.39
C ALA A 303 -7.12 -20.63 -4.56
N ILE A 304 -7.22 -19.38 -5.00
CA ILE A 304 -6.33 -18.77 -5.99
C ILE A 304 -5.69 -17.51 -5.40
N THR A 305 -4.46 -17.22 -5.82
CA THR A 305 -3.72 -16.03 -5.42
C THR A 305 -3.66 -15.06 -6.59
N VAL A 306 -4.27 -13.89 -6.43
CA VAL A 306 -4.44 -12.90 -7.50
C VAL A 306 -3.63 -11.65 -7.17
N LEU A 307 -2.85 -11.15 -8.14
CA LEU A 307 -2.09 -9.91 -8.03
C LEU A 307 -2.57 -8.91 -9.08
N ASN A 308 -2.96 -7.71 -8.67
CA ASN A 308 -3.50 -6.69 -9.59
C ASN A 308 -3.08 -5.27 -9.16
N TYR A 309 -3.32 -4.28 -10.01
CA TYR A 309 -3.29 -2.88 -9.63
C TYR A 309 -4.28 -2.59 -8.50
N GLY A 310 -3.96 -1.54 -7.75
CA GLY A 310 -4.90 -0.97 -6.80
C GLY A 310 -6.12 -0.35 -7.45
N LYS A 311 -7.30 -0.53 -6.81
CA LYS A 311 -8.58 0.01 -7.31
C LYS A 311 -8.95 -0.44 -8.73
N TYR A 312 -8.42 -1.56 -9.19
CA TYR A 312 -8.71 -2.09 -10.51
C TYR A 312 -9.83 -3.11 -10.55
N ILE A 313 -10.45 -3.45 -9.41
CA ILE A 313 -11.60 -4.37 -9.37
C ILE A 313 -12.56 -3.90 -8.28
N ASP A 314 -13.86 -4.04 -8.52
CA ASP A 314 -14.87 -3.80 -7.48
C ASP A 314 -14.82 -4.95 -6.46
N GLU A 315 -14.81 -4.63 -5.17
CA GLU A 315 -14.71 -5.65 -4.10
C GLU A 315 -15.87 -6.65 -4.14
N SER A 316 -17.08 -6.22 -4.57
CA SER A 316 -18.24 -7.11 -4.68
C SER A 316 -18.11 -8.16 -5.78
N VAL A 317 -17.27 -7.94 -6.80
CA VAL A 317 -16.99 -8.92 -7.85
C VAL A 317 -16.20 -10.10 -7.26
N ILE A 318 -15.28 -9.82 -6.35
CA ILE A 318 -14.55 -10.86 -5.61
C ILE A 318 -15.53 -11.66 -4.76
N ASP A 319 -16.35 -10.98 -3.96
CA ASP A 319 -17.31 -11.63 -3.05
C ASP A 319 -18.31 -12.52 -3.81
N SER A 320 -18.83 -12.03 -4.94
CA SER A 320 -19.75 -12.79 -5.80
C SER A 320 -19.06 -14.01 -6.43
N PHE A 321 -17.84 -13.86 -6.93
CA PHE A 321 -17.06 -14.98 -7.44
C PHE A 321 -16.85 -16.07 -6.37
N GLU A 322 -16.45 -15.69 -5.16
CA GLU A 322 -16.23 -16.65 -4.07
C GLU A 322 -17.54 -17.37 -3.69
N GLN A 323 -18.67 -16.67 -3.69
CA GLN A 323 -19.99 -17.24 -3.39
C GLN A 323 -20.48 -18.20 -4.48
N GLU A 324 -20.28 -17.85 -5.76
CA GLU A 324 -20.74 -18.63 -6.90
C GLU A 324 -19.90 -19.90 -7.11
N THR A 325 -18.59 -19.78 -6.98
CA THR A 325 -17.65 -20.86 -7.33
C THR A 325 -17.17 -21.66 -6.12
N GLY A 326 -17.25 -21.08 -4.92
CA GLY A 326 -16.62 -21.63 -3.72
C GLY A 326 -15.09 -21.59 -3.74
N ILE A 327 -14.48 -20.87 -4.71
CA ILE A 327 -13.04 -20.64 -4.78
C ILE A 327 -12.71 -19.39 -3.96
N THR A 328 -11.79 -19.49 -3.01
CA THR A 328 -11.33 -18.32 -2.25
C THR A 328 -10.24 -17.55 -2.99
N ILE A 329 -10.33 -16.22 -3.05
CA ILE A 329 -9.35 -15.32 -3.64
C ILE A 329 -8.45 -14.73 -2.55
N LYS A 330 -7.16 -15.05 -2.62
CA LYS A 330 -6.10 -14.34 -1.89
C LYS A 330 -5.62 -13.17 -2.73
N TYR A 331 -6.27 -12.02 -2.56
CA TYR A 331 -6.01 -10.84 -3.36
C TYR A 331 -4.83 -10.02 -2.82
N GLU A 332 -3.92 -9.64 -3.71
CA GLU A 332 -2.84 -8.70 -3.45
C GLU A 332 -2.81 -7.59 -4.50
N GLU A 333 -2.31 -6.44 -4.07
CA GLU A 333 -2.26 -5.25 -4.89
C GLU A 333 -0.84 -4.70 -4.94
N TYR A 334 -0.53 -4.01 -6.04
CA TYR A 334 0.67 -3.23 -6.24
C TYR A 334 0.33 -1.89 -6.93
N GLU A 335 1.32 -1.02 -7.07
CA GLU A 335 1.15 0.30 -7.69
C GLU A 335 1.92 0.43 -9.00
N GLU A 336 3.21 0.09 -8.99
CA GLU A 336 4.05 0.20 -10.18
C GLU A 336 4.30 -1.17 -10.82
N PRO A 337 4.25 -1.30 -12.16
CA PRO A 337 4.50 -2.56 -12.86
C PRO A 337 5.89 -3.15 -12.54
N GLU A 338 6.90 -2.31 -12.28
CA GLU A 338 8.25 -2.71 -11.88
C GLU A 338 8.29 -3.31 -10.46
N GLU A 339 7.48 -2.79 -9.55
CA GLU A 339 7.30 -3.35 -8.21
C GLU A 339 6.69 -4.75 -8.32
N MET A 340 5.63 -4.89 -9.11
CA MET A 340 5.00 -6.18 -9.40
C MET A 340 6.01 -7.17 -9.96
N TYR A 341 6.75 -6.80 -11.00
CA TYR A 341 7.77 -7.65 -11.61
C TYR A 341 8.82 -8.10 -10.59
N THR A 342 9.33 -7.17 -9.78
CA THR A 342 10.31 -7.48 -8.72
C THR A 342 9.74 -8.46 -7.69
N LYS A 343 8.49 -8.23 -7.25
CA LYS A 343 7.80 -9.09 -6.29
C LYS A 343 7.56 -10.48 -6.85
N TYR A 344 7.09 -10.59 -8.10
CA TYR A 344 6.90 -11.87 -8.80
C TYR A 344 8.23 -12.63 -8.93
N LYS A 345 9.27 -11.99 -9.49
CA LYS A 345 10.58 -12.63 -9.71
C LYS A 345 11.32 -12.98 -8.43
N SER A 346 10.99 -12.37 -7.29
CA SER A 346 11.54 -12.77 -6.00
C SER A 346 11.16 -14.21 -5.60
N GLY A 347 10.08 -14.75 -6.17
CA GLY A 347 9.55 -16.08 -5.82
C GLY A 347 8.97 -16.16 -4.40
N ALA A 348 8.71 -15.00 -3.77
CA ALA A 348 8.25 -14.96 -2.39
C ALA A 348 6.82 -15.45 -2.19
N ILE A 349 5.99 -15.27 -3.22
CA ILE A 349 4.59 -15.65 -3.28
C ILE A 349 4.38 -16.29 -4.66
N ASP A 350 3.81 -17.49 -4.68
CA ASP A 350 3.33 -18.12 -5.91
C ASP A 350 1.96 -17.52 -6.26
N TYR A 351 1.87 -16.79 -7.37
CA TYR A 351 0.62 -16.25 -7.87
C TYR A 351 -0.02 -17.20 -8.88
N ASP A 352 -1.35 -17.21 -8.93
CA ASP A 352 -2.16 -17.99 -9.87
C ASP A 352 -2.67 -17.14 -11.04
N VAL A 353 -2.96 -15.85 -10.79
CA VAL A 353 -3.37 -14.89 -11.81
C VAL A 353 -2.73 -13.53 -11.51
N ILE A 354 -2.22 -12.86 -12.54
CA ILE A 354 -1.66 -11.51 -12.43
C ILE A 354 -2.26 -10.62 -13.51
N CYS A 355 -2.64 -9.39 -13.17
CA CYS A 355 -2.93 -8.32 -14.13
C CYS A 355 -1.79 -7.31 -14.13
N THR A 356 -1.32 -6.91 -15.31
CA THR A 356 -0.32 -5.84 -15.47
C THR A 356 -0.35 -5.25 -16.88
N SER A 357 0.50 -4.25 -17.13
CA SER A 357 0.58 -3.56 -18.41
C SER A 357 1.37 -4.32 -19.46
N ASP A 358 0.98 -4.09 -20.71
CA ASP A 358 1.53 -4.64 -21.95
C ASP A 358 3.06 -4.91 -21.96
N TYR A 359 3.89 -3.91 -21.68
CA TYR A 359 5.35 -4.03 -21.78
C TYR A 359 5.97 -4.99 -20.75
N ILE A 360 5.39 -5.09 -19.54
CA ILE A 360 5.83 -6.08 -18.54
C ILE A 360 5.38 -7.48 -18.94
N ILE A 361 4.19 -7.61 -19.53
CA ILE A 361 3.71 -8.89 -20.05
C ILE A 361 4.62 -9.37 -21.19
N GLU A 362 4.94 -8.49 -22.15
CA GLU A 362 5.87 -8.81 -23.25
C GLU A 362 7.19 -9.36 -22.71
N LYS A 363 7.74 -8.68 -21.70
CA LYS A 363 8.97 -9.11 -21.01
C LYS A 363 8.80 -10.49 -20.37
N LEU A 364 7.73 -10.73 -19.61
CA LEU A 364 7.48 -12.02 -18.94
C LEU A 364 7.23 -13.18 -19.93
N ILE A 365 6.56 -12.91 -21.06
CA ILE A 365 6.40 -13.88 -22.14
C ILE A 365 7.78 -14.23 -22.74
N SER A 366 8.62 -13.23 -23.00
CA SER A 366 9.98 -13.44 -23.53
C SER A 366 10.89 -14.24 -22.57
N GLU A 367 10.66 -14.11 -21.27
CA GLU A 367 11.35 -14.86 -20.22
C GLU A 367 10.79 -16.28 -20.01
N GLY A 368 9.67 -16.63 -20.67
CA GLY A 368 9.01 -17.93 -20.50
C GLY A 368 8.38 -18.12 -19.11
N GLU A 369 7.89 -17.01 -18.53
CA GLU A 369 7.26 -16.91 -17.20
C GLU A 369 5.73 -16.95 -17.25
N VAL A 370 5.12 -17.06 -18.44
CA VAL A 370 3.67 -17.04 -18.64
C VAL A 370 3.19 -18.38 -19.21
N ASN A 371 2.11 -18.92 -18.65
CA ASN A 371 1.46 -20.14 -19.12
C ASN A 371 0.42 -19.83 -20.20
N LYS A 372 0.25 -20.75 -21.16
CA LYS A 372 -0.85 -20.66 -22.13
C LYS A 372 -2.22 -20.84 -21.46
N ILE A 373 -3.17 -20.04 -21.90
CA ILE A 373 -4.57 -20.04 -21.45
C ILE A 373 -5.38 -21.01 -22.33
N ASP A 374 -6.26 -21.80 -21.71
CA ASP A 374 -7.23 -22.63 -22.43
C ASP A 374 -8.55 -21.87 -22.62
N TYR A 375 -8.65 -21.07 -23.69
CA TYR A 375 -9.86 -20.31 -24.00
C TYR A 375 -11.09 -21.19 -24.27
N SER A 376 -10.92 -22.47 -24.59
CA SER A 376 -12.06 -23.38 -24.79
C SER A 376 -12.85 -23.64 -23.51
N SER A 377 -12.20 -23.43 -22.36
CA SER A 377 -12.83 -23.50 -21.02
C SER A 377 -13.45 -22.17 -20.56
N MET A 378 -13.32 -21.10 -21.36
CA MET A 378 -13.74 -19.74 -21.01
C MET A 378 -14.85 -19.24 -21.95
N PRO A 379 -16.10 -19.72 -21.82
CA PRO A 379 -17.19 -19.32 -22.71
C PRO A 379 -17.45 -17.81 -22.74
N ASN A 380 -17.19 -17.08 -21.65
CA ASN A 380 -17.40 -15.63 -21.60
C ASN A 380 -16.31 -14.84 -22.34
N TYR A 381 -15.18 -15.45 -22.71
CA TYR A 381 -14.11 -14.76 -23.45
C TYR A 381 -14.59 -14.22 -24.80
N GLN A 382 -15.64 -14.82 -25.38
CA GLN A 382 -16.27 -14.32 -26.61
C GLN A 382 -16.86 -12.90 -26.47
N ASN A 383 -17.05 -12.42 -25.24
CA ASN A 383 -17.57 -11.07 -24.96
C ASN A 383 -16.50 -9.99 -25.12
N VAL A 384 -15.22 -10.37 -25.15
CA VAL A 384 -14.08 -9.46 -25.36
C VAL A 384 -14.08 -9.00 -26.82
N ASN A 385 -13.99 -7.69 -27.02
CA ASN A 385 -14.00 -7.06 -28.32
C ASN A 385 -12.79 -7.50 -29.17
N GLN A 386 -13.06 -7.94 -30.40
CA GLN A 386 -12.04 -8.47 -31.31
C GLN A 386 -10.96 -7.43 -31.68
N ASP A 387 -11.30 -6.15 -31.81
CA ASP A 387 -10.31 -5.11 -32.12
C ASP A 387 -9.27 -5.01 -30.98
N ILE A 388 -9.70 -5.16 -29.72
CA ILE A 388 -8.81 -5.10 -28.55
C ILE A 388 -7.95 -6.37 -28.45
N ILE A 389 -8.52 -7.54 -28.78
CA ILE A 389 -7.73 -8.78 -28.91
C ILE A 389 -6.66 -8.61 -29.99
N ASP A 390 -7.01 -8.08 -31.16
CA ASP A 390 -6.06 -7.87 -32.26
C ASP A 390 -4.95 -6.89 -31.86
N MET A 391 -5.25 -5.85 -31.08
CA MET A 391 -4.26 -4.90 -30.54
C MET A 391 -3.30 -5.55 -29.52
N SER A 392 -3.74 -6.59 -28.79
CA SER A 392 -2.87 -7.32 -27.87
C SER A 392 -1.75 -8.09 -28.57
N ALA A 393 -1.83 -8.29 -29.91
CA ALA A 393 -0.76 -8.87 -30.73
C ALA A 393 0.58 -8.13 -30.59
N SER A 394 0.54 -6.88 -30.13
CA SER A 394 1.73 -6.12 -29.80
C SER A 394 2.58 -6.86 -28.76
N PHE A 395 2.04 -7.24 -27.60
CA PHE A 395 2.79 -7.92 -26.53
C PHE A 395 2.55 -9.43 -26.45
N ASP A 396 1.45 -9.94 -27.02
CA ASP A 396 1.13 -11.37 -27.17
C ASP A 396 0.81 -11.69 -28.64
N PRO A 397 1.84 -11.85 -29.51
CA PRO A 397 1.64 -12.05 -30.96
C PRO A 397 0.86 -13.30 -31.35
N THR A 398 0.70 -14.23 -30.42
CA THR A 398 -0.01 -15.50 -30.62
C THR A 398 -1.43 -15.48 -30.06
N HIS A 399 -1.78 -14.48 -29.25
CA HIS A 399 -3.01 -14.39 -28.46
C HIS A 399 -3.23 -15.63 -27.56
N GLU A 400 -2.16 -16.29 -27.12
CA GLU A 400 -2.24 -17.55 -26.36
C GLU A 400 -2.06 -17.36 -24.84
N TYR A 401 -1.71 -16.15 -24.40
CA TYR A 401 -1.18 -15.91 -23.05
C TYR A 401 -1.99 -14.91 -22.23
N THR A 402 -2.85 -14.11 -22.84
CA THR A 402 -3.43 -12.92 -22.19
C THR A 402 -4.93 -12.74 -22.42
N VAL A 403 -5.60 -12.16 -21.43
CA VAL A 403 -7.00 -11.72 -21.48
C VAL A 403 -7.04 -10.22 -21.23
N PRO A 404 -7.39 -9.38 -22.24
CA PRO A 404 -7.51 -7.94 -22.06
C PRO A 404 -8.50 -7.59 -20.95
N TYR A 405 -8.17 -6.61 -20.10
CA TYR A 405 -9.00 -6.22 -18.96
C TYR A 405 -9.48 -4.78 -19.01
N PHE A 406 -8.55 -3.85 -19.13
CA PHE A 406 -8.82 -2.44 -19.31
C PHE A 406 -7.84 -1.90 -20.33
N TYR A 407 -8.28 -0.88 -21.04
CA TYR A 407 -7.43 -0.17 -21.98
C TYR A 407 -7.74 1.32 -21.92
N GLY A 408 -6.88 2.11 -22.53
CA GLY A 408 -7.12 3.53 -22.67
C GLY A 408 -6.01 4.20 -23.44
N THR A 409 -6.00 5.51 -23.36
CA THR A 409 -5.07 6.33 -24.14
C THR A 409 -4.36 7.33 -23.25
N LEU A 410 -3.26 7.88 -23.77
CA LEU A 410 -2.72 9.14 -23.33
C LEU A 410 -3.25 10.26 -24.23
N GLY A 411 -3.68 11.38 -23.67
CA GLY A 411 -4.31 12.44 -24.46
C GLY A 411 -4.30 13.77 -23.74
N ILE A 412 -5.18 14.67 -24.18
CA ILE A 412 -5.27 16.04 -23.69
C ILE A 412 -6.62 16.22 -22.99
N LEU A 413 -6.59 16.34 -21.67
CA LEU A 413 -7.70 16.86 -20.88
C LEU A 413 -7.69 18.38 -20.97
N TYR A 414 -8.81 19.01 -21.30
CA TYR A 414 -8.87 20.46 -21.48
C TYR A 414 -10.13 21.07 -20.88
N ASN A 415 -10.01 22.34 -20.47
CA ASN A 415 -11.13 23.13 -19.99
C ASN A 415 -11.77 23.89 -21.16
N LYS A 416 -13.02 23.55 -21.49
CA LYS A 416 -13.81 24.13 -22.59
C LYS A 416 -13.99 25.66 -22.50
N LYS A 417 -13.76 26.27 -21.33
CA LYS A 417 -13.78 27.72 -21.15
C LYS A 417 -12.45 28.41 -21.52
N MET A 418 -11.35 27.66 -21.50
CA MET A 418 -9.98 28.19 -21.62
C MET A 418 -9.27 27.72 -22.89
N ALA A 419 -9.70 26.58 -23.45
CA ALA A 419 -9.16 25.98 -24.66
C ALA A 419 -10.30 25.59 -25.63
N ASP A 420 -10.01 25.66 -26.92
CA ASP A 420 -10.93 25.25 -27.98
C ASP A 420 -10.47 23.90 -28.55
N ALA A 421 -11.38 22.93 -28.65
CA ALA A 421 -11.10 21.58 -29.15
C ALA A 421 -10.41 21.59 -30.53
N SER A 422 -10.75 22.57 -31.38
CA SER A 422 -10.18 22.68 -32.73
C SER A 422 -8.66 22.87 -32.74
N ASP A 423 -8.11 23.50 -31.70
CA ASP A 423 -6.67 23.71 -31.52
C ASP A 423 -5.94 22.48 -30.98
N LEU A 424 -6.67 21.51 -30.41
CA LEU A 424 -6.11 20.38 -29.67
C LEU A 424 -6.06 19.07 -30.47
N ASN A 425 -6.53 19.11 -31.73
CA ASN A 425 -6.48 17.97 -32.64
C ASN A 425 -5.07 17.49 -32.99
N THR A 426 -4.05 18.27 -32.61
CA THR A 426 -2.64 18.00 -32.89
C THR A 426 -1.80 18.25 -31.65
N TRP A 427 -0.77 17.44 -31.42
CA TRP A 427 0.18 17.68 -30.33
C TRP A 427 0.89 19.05 -30.42
N ASP A 428 0.90 19.69 -31.60
CA ASP A 428 1.43 21.04 -31.82
C ASP A 428 0.90 22.13 -30.87
N CYS A 429 -0.27 21.90 -30.27
CA CYS A 429 -0.83 22.78 -29.25
C CYS A 429 0.08 22.97 -28.04
N LEU A 430 0.95 22.01 -27.75
CA LEU A 430 1.81 21.98 -26.57
C LEU A 430 3.01 22.94 -26.67
N TRP A 431 3.46 23.31 -27.88
CA TRP A 431 4.63 24.19 -28.08
C TRP A 431 4.36 25.42 -28.95
N ASN A 432 3.09 25.72 -29.27
CA ASN A 432 2.72 26.93 -30.03
C ASN A 432 2.69 28.22 -29.17
N GLY A 433 2.93 28.11 -27.86
CA GLY A 433 2.95 29.21 -26.90
C GLY A 433 1.57 29.73 -26.45
N LYS A 434 0.46 29.19 -26.98
CA LYS A 434 -0.92 29.63 -26.64
C LYS A 434 -1.28 29.33 -25.19
N TYR A 435 -0.80 28.20 -24.67
CA TYR A 435 -1.11 27.70 -23.32
C TYR A 435 0.03 27.89 -22.33
N LYS A 436 0.92 28.87 -22.58
CA LYS A 436 2.01 29.22 -21.68
C LYS A 436 1.50 29.48 -20.26
N ASP A 437 2.16 28.88 -19.27
CA ASP A 437 1.85 28.93 -17.84
C ASP A 437 0.44 28.39 -17.49
N ASN A 438 -0.26 27.72 -18.43
CA ASN A 438 -1.62 27.18 -18.28
C ASN A 438 -1.71 25.72 -18.77
N MET A 439 -0.58 25.01 -18.76
CA MET A 439 -0.45 23.65 -19.27
C MET A 439 0.22 22.76 -18.23
N ILE A 440 -0.40 21.62 -17.94
CA ILE A 440 0.18 20.56 -17.10
C ILE A 440 0.71 19.46 -18.02
N MET A 441 1.96 19.06 -17.82
CA MET A 441 2.54 17.91 -18.52
C MET A 441 2.57 16.69 -17.60
N ILE A 442 2.47 15.49 -18.17
CA ILE A 442 2.54 14.26 -17.38
C ILE A 442 3.95 14.07 -16.81
N ASN A 443 4.06 13.70 -15.53
CA ASN A 443 5.32 13.41 -14.86
C ASN A 443 5.71 11.92 -14.99
N SER A 444 5.71 11.42 -16.22
CA SER A 444 6.16 10.07 -16.57
C SER A 444 7.13 10.15 -17.76
N VAL A 445 8.23 9.40 -17.68
CA VAL A 445 9.36 9.52 -18.60
C VAL A 445 8.95 9.27 -20.05
N ARG A 446 8.32 8.13 -20.34
CA ARG A 446 7.95 7.78 -21.71
C ARG A 446 6.75 8.59 -22.19
N ASP A 447 5.76 8.77 -21.33
CA ASP A 447 4.54 9.49 -21.67
C ASP A 447 4.80 10.97 -21.97
N ALA A 448 5.75 11.61 -21.28
CA ALA A 448 6.13 12.98 -21.57
C ALA A 448 6.83 13.13 -22.92
N PHE A 449 7.52 12.08 -23.40
CA PHE A 449 8.15 12.07 -24.72
C PHE A 449 7.18 11.75 -25.86
N THR A 450 6.05 11.08 -25.57
CA THR A 450 5.05 10.70 -26.57
C THR A 450 4.61 11.88 -27.45
N PRO A 451 4.17 13.04 -26.92
CA PRO A 451 3.73 14.14 -27.77
C PRO A 451 4.81 14.65 -28.74
N ALA A 452 6.06 14.78 -28.26
CA ALA A 452 7.17 15.24 -29.07
C ALA A 452 7.54 14.23 -30.17
N LEU A 453 7.59 12.94 -29.83
CA LEU A 453 7.85 11.87 -30.80
C LEU A 453 6.78 11.80 -31.88
N ARG A 454 5.50 11.85 -31.51
CA ARG A 454 4.39 11.81 -32.48
C ARG A 454 4.38 13.02 -33.41
N THR A 455 4.76 14.19 -32.90
CA THR A 455 4.88 15.42 -33.70
C THR A 455 5.98 15.33 -34.75
N LEU A 456 7.10 14.71 -34.39
CA LEU A 456 8.20 14.44 -35.31
C LEU A 456 7.87 13.30 -36.29
N GLY A 457 6.72 12.63 -36.13
CA GLY A 457 6.32 11.47 -36.94
C GLY A 457 7.09 10.20 -36.56
N TYR A 458 7.63 10.13 -35.34
CA TYR A 458 8.35 8.98 -34.82
C TYR A 458 7.41 8.05 -34.01
N SER A 459 7.85 6.80 -33.86
CA SER A 459 7.19 5.85 -32.97
C SER A 459 7.38 6.27 -31.51
N ILE A 460 6.41 5.95 -30.66
CA ILE A 460 6.54 6.14 -29.19
C ILE A 460 7.53 5.13 -28.58
N ASN A 461 7.98 4.16 -29.39
CA ASN A 461 8.98 3.14 -29.06
C ASN A 461 10.34 3.43 -29.70
N GLU A 462 10.61 4.69 -30.06
CA GLU A 462 11.90 5.08 -30.66
C GLU A 462 13.06 4.88 -29.68
N THR A 463 14.18 4.40 -30.21
CA THR A 463 15.43 4.12 -29.46
C THR A 463 16.66 4.76 -30.11
N ASP A 464 16.52 5.35 -31.31
CA ASP A 464 17.60 6.11 -31.94
C ASP A 464 17.90 7.40 -31.14
N THR A 465 19.14 7.51 -30.69
CA THR A 465 19.59 8.63 -29.84
C THR A 465 19.41 10.00 -30.50
N ALA A 466 19.66 10.13 -31.81
CA ALA A 466 19.56 11.42 -32.48
C ALA A 466 18.10 11.89 -32.55
N LYS A 467 17.17 10.97 -32.81
CA LYS A 467 15.74 11.27 -32.80
C LYS A 467 15.21 11.60 -31.39
N LEU A 468 15.73 10.92 -30.37
CA LEU A 468 15.39 11.23 -28.98
C LEU A 468 15.93 12.58 -28.53
N ASP A 469 17.12 12.98 -29.00
CA ASP A 469 17.66 14.33 -28.78
C ASP A 469 16.79 15.39 -29.48
N GLU A 470 16.27 15.12 -30.69
CA GLU A 470 15.32 16.02 -31.37
C GLU A 470 14.01 16.17 -30.58
N ALA A 471 13.46 15.08 -30.05
CA ALA A 471 12.28 15.12 -29.19
C ALA A 471 12.55 15.88 -27.87
N PHE A 472 13.71 15.63 -27.25
CA PHE A 472 14.17 16.35 -26.07
C PHE A 472 14.28 17.86 -26.33
N ASP A 473 14.81 18.28 -27.48
CA ASP A 473 14.96 19.69 -27.82
C ASP A 473 13.62 20.43 -27.95
N ILE A 474 12.55 19.73 -28.36
CA ILE A 474 11.18 20.27 -28.36
C ILE A 474 10.69 20.45 -26.92
N LEU A 475 10.79 19.38 -26.11
CA LEU A 475 10.36 19.40 -24.71
C LEU A 475 11.14 20.44 -23.89
N ASN A 476 12.44 20.58 -24.13
CA ASN A 476 13.29 21.51 -23.40
C ASN A 476 12.98 22.97 -23.74
N LYS A 477 12.50 23.26 -24.96
CA LYS A 477 11.98 24.60 -25.29
C LYS A 477 10.64 24.83 -24.61
N GLN A 478 9.79 23.81 -24.58
CA GLN A 478 8.48 23.84 -23.96
C GLN A 478 8.53 23.98 -22.44
N SER A 479 9.56 23.43 -21.77
CA SER A 479 9.61 23.30 -20.31
C SER A 479 9.38 24.63 -19.56
N SER A 480 9.83 25.75 -20.13
CA SER A 480 9.63 27.10 -19.58
C SER A 480 8.20 27.65 -19.70
N ASP A 481 7.33 26.97 -20.44
CA ASP A 481 5.92 27.30 -20.63
C ASP A 481 4.99 26.36 -19.83
N VAL A 482 5.54 25.29 -19.22
CA VAL A 482 4.78 24.30 -18.45
C VAL A 482 4.51 24.83 -17.04
N LEU A 483 3.24 24.82 -16.63
CA LEU A 483 2.82 25.22 -15.28
C LEU A 483 3.37 24.25 -14.22
N ALA A 484 3.17 22.95 -14.46
CA ALA A 484 3.59 21.89 -13.57
C ALA A 484 3.71 20.54 -14.29
N TYR A 485 4.40 19.61 -13.64
CA TYR A 485 4.46 18.22 -14.05
C TYR A 485 3.80 17.36 -12.97
N TYR A 486 2.68 16.71 -13.30
CA TYR A 486 1.88 15.92 -12.37
C TYR A 486 1.50 14.56 -12.97
N VAL A 487 1.05 13.63 -12.12
CA VAL A 487 0.37 12.40 -12.56
C VAL A 487 -1.04 12.45 -11.97
N ASP A 488 -1.22 11.98 -10.74
CA ASP A 488 -2.51 11.92 -10.05
C ASP A 488 -3.08 13.32 -9.76
N GLU A 489 -2.23 14.30 -9.45
CA GLU A 489 -2.67 15.67 -9.11
C GLU A 489 -3.31 16.40 -10.30
N THR A 490 -3.08 15.91 -11.52
CA THR A 490 -3.63 16.50 -12.75
C THR A 490 -5.15 16.59 -12.69
N CYS A 491 -5.83 15.57 -12.17
CA CYS A 491 -7.28 15.54 -12.04
C CYS A 491 -7.77 16.67 -11.11
N ASP A 492 -7.20 16.78 -9.91
CA ASP A 492 -7.57 17.79 -8.92
C ASP A 492 -7.35 19.23 -9.45
N GLU A 493 -6.23 19.47 -10.14
CA GLU A 493 -5.90 20.79 -10.71
C GLU A 493 -6.81 21.19 -11.87
N MET A 494 -7.15 20.24 -12.74
CA MET A 494 -8.07 20.49 -13.86
C MET A 494 -9.51 20.68 -13.36
N VAL A 495 -9.97 19.89 -12.39
CA VAL A 495 -11.28 20.08 -11.74
C VAL A 495 -11.37 21.46 -11.07
N ALA A 496 -10.28 21.94 -10.46
CA ALA A 496 -10.18 23.27 -9.87
C ALA A 496 -10.10 24.42 -10.90
N GLU A 497 -10.05 24.11 -12.20
CA GLU A 497 -9.89 25.07 -13.30
C GLU A 497 -8.57 25.87 -13.24
N ASN A 498 -7.49 25.28 -12.70
CA ASN A 498 -6.19 25.96 -12.55
C ASN A 498 -5.33 25.95 -13.83
N ALA A 499 -5.64 25.07 -14.79
CA ALA A 499 -4.95 24.98 -16.08
C ALA A 499 -5.95 24.86 -17.23
N ALA A 500 -5.52 25.26 -18.43
CA ALA A 500 -6.31 25.19 -19.65
C ALA A 500 -6.27 23.79 -20.28
N ILE A 501 -5.09 23.18 -20.28
CA ILE A 501 -4.85 21.85 -20.84
C ILE A 501 -3.93 21.03 -19.94
N ALA A 502 -4.09 19.72 -19.99
CA ALA A 502 -3.22 18.77 -19.31
C ALA A 502 -3.02 17.51 -20.15
N VAL A 503 -1.79 17.00 -20.19
CA VAL A 503 -1.51 15.67 -20.74
C VAL A 503 -1.70 14.64 -19.62
N CYS A 504 -2.64 13.72 -19.76
CA CYS A 504 -2.94 12.68 -18.77
C CYS A 504 -3.49 11.42 -19.45
N TYR A 505 -3.63 10.31 -18.70
CA TYR A 505 -4.34 9.16 -19.23
C TYR A 505 -5.84 9.41 -19.25
N SER A 506 -6.51 8.65 -20.10
CA SER A 506 -7.95 8.75 -20.33
C SER A 506 -8.76 8.39 -19.08
N GLY A 507 -8.20 7.54 -18.21
CA GLY A 507 -8.78 7.21 -16.91
C GLY A 507 -8.89 8.41 -15.97
N GLU A 508 -7.81 9.16 -15.76
CA GLU A 508 -7.84 10.38 -14.94
C GLU A 508 -8.70 11.47 -15.59
N ALA A 509 -8.71 11.54 -16.92
CA ALA A 509 -9.57 12.46 -17.66
C ALA A 509 -11.05 12.17 -17.41
N ALA A 510 -11.46 10.90 -17.50
CA ALA A 510 -12.83 10.48 -17.24
C ALA A 510 -13.25 10.79 -15.79
N ALA A 511 -12.37 10.55 -14.82
CA ALA A 511 -12.60 10.90 -13.42
C ALA A 511 -12.75 12.42 -13.20
N ALA A 512 -11.93 13.24 -13.87
CA ALA A 512 -12.01 14.69 -13.79
C ALA A 512 -13.30 15.24 -14.41
N MET A 513 -13.69 14.71 -15.58
CA MET A 513 -14.91 15.09 -16.30
C MET A 513 -16.17 14.75 -15.50
N ALA A 514 -16.16 13.67 -14.72
CA ALA A 514 -17.28 13.32 -13.82
C ALA A 514 -17.49 14.33 -12.67
N GLU A 515 -16.47 15.11 -12.31
CA GLU A 515 -16.53 16.12 -11.24
C GLU A 515 -16.72 17.57 -11.75
N ASN A 516 -16.43 17.83 -13.03
CA ASN A 516 -16.56 19.14 -13.67
C ASN A 516 -16.96 19.06 -15.16
N ASP A 517 -18.23 19.38 -15.46
CA ASP A 517 -18.81 19.41 -16.81
C ASP A 517 -18.11 20.36 -17.80
N ASN A 518 -17.23 21.25 -17.35
CA ASN A 518 -16.45 22.14 -18.22
C ASN A 518 -15.20 21.48 -18.79
N LEU A 519 -14.86 20.27 -18.34
CA LEU A 519 -13.76 19.50 -18.87
C LEU A 519 -14.20 18.62 -20.04
N ASP A 520 -13.24 18.30 -20.89
CA ASP A 520 -13.41 17.39 -21.99
C ASP A 520 -12.03 16.81 -22.39
N TYR A 521 -12.00 15.73 -23.15
CA TYR A 521 -10.80 14.98 -23.47
C TYR A 521 -10.68 14.72 -24.96
N ILE A 522 -9.47 14.78 -25.49
CA ILE A 522 -9.20 14.50 -26.90
C ILE A 522 -7.88 13.74 -27.07
N VAL A 523 -7.87 12.79 -28.01
CA VAL A 523 -6.63 12.16 -28.47
C VAL A 523 -6.22 12.79 -29.80
N PRO A 524 -5.01 13.40 -29.88
CA PRO A 524 -4.55 14.03 -31.12
C PRO A 524 -4.47 13.05 -32.31
N LYS A 525 -4.74 13.56 -33.51
CA LYS A 525 -4.91 12.75 -34.73
C LYS A 525 -3.62 12.08 -35.19
N GLU A 526 -2.45 12.59 -34.79
CA GLU A 526 -1.16 11.94 -35.02
C GLU A 526 -1.05 10.61 -34.28
N GLY A 527 -1.99 10.31 -33.38
CA GLY A 527 -1.97 9.14 -32.52
C GLY A 527 -1.23 9.39 -31.21
N SER A 528 -1.32 8.41 -30.31
CA SER A 528 -0.76 8.49 -28.96
C SER A 528 -0.33 7.12 -28.46
N ASN A 529 -0.07 7.01 -27.15
CA ASN A 529 -0.02 5.73 -26.46
C ASN A 529 -1.43 5.13 -26.34
N LEU A 530 -1.53 3.85 -26.68
CA LEU A 530 -2.59 2.93 -26.27
C LEU A 530 -1.98 1.99 -25.24
N TRP A 531 -2.50 2.00 -24.02
CA TRP A 531 -2.12 1.04 -23.00
C TRP A 531 -3.19 -0.02 -22.87
N ILE A 532 -2.77 -1.27 -22.67
CA ILE A 532 -3.68 -2.39 -22.45
C ILE A 532 -3.17 -3.16 -21.23
N ASP A 533 -3.97 -3.14 -20.17
CA ASP A 533 -3.76 -4.00 -19.02
C ASP A 533 -4.47 -5.33 -19.26
N SER A 534 -3.73 -6.41 -19.09
CA SER A 534 -4.24 -7.75 -19.35
C SER A 534 -3.95 -8.69 -18.20
N TRP A 535 -4.86 -9.64 -18.00
CA TRP A 535 -4.66 -10.76 -17.12
C TRP A 535 -3.85 -11.86 -17.80
N PHE A 536 -3.00 -12.52 -17.02
CA PHE A 536 -2.27 -13.70 -17.46
C PHE A 536 -2.10 -14.72 -16.33
N ILE A 537 -1.84 -15.98 -16.69
CA ILE A 537 -1.52 -17.05 -15.75
C ILE A 537 0.01 -17.19 -15.67
N PRO A 538 0.68 -16.79 -14.58
CA PRO A 538 2.12 -16.94 -14.44
C PRO A 538 2.51 -18.41 -14.30
N LYS A 539 3.80 -18.70 -14.53
CA LYS A 539 4.40 -20.04 -14.40
C LYS A 539 4.32 -20.59 -12.97
N THR A 540 4.26 -19.72 -11.97
CA THR A 540 4.12 -20.07 -10.55
C THR A 540 2.77 -20.65 -10.18
N CYS A 541 1.76 -20.50 -11.05
CA CYS A 541 0.37 -20.91 -10.81
C CYS A 541 0.28 -22.35 -10.29
N LYS A 542 -0.39 -22.51 -9.15
CA LYS A 542 -0.67 -23.80 -8.49
C LYS A 542 -2.06 -24.31 -8.82
N ASN A 543 -3.03 -23.40 -8.95
CA ASN A 543 -4.44 -23.74 -9.21
C ASN A 543 -4.88 -23.21 -10.58
N LYS A 544 -4.49 -23.93 -11.64
CA LYS A 544 -4.77 -23.52 -13.02
C LYS A 544 -6.27 -23.52 -13.37
N GLU A 545 -7.02 -24.49 -12.83
CA GLU A 545 -8.46 -24.58 -13.04
C GLU A 545 -9.18 -23.38 -12.41
N GLY A 546 -8.87 -23.05 -11.15
CA GLY A 546 -9.44 -21.87 -10.48
C GLY A 546 -9.00 -20.56 -11.14
N ALA A 547 -7.76 -20.48 -11.63
CA ALA A 547 -7.28 -19.33 -12.39
C ALA A 547 -8.09 -19.11 -13.67
N GLN A 548 -8.33 -20.16 -14.45
CA GLN A 548 -9.15 -20.08 -15.67
C GLN A 548 -10.62 -19.76 -15.36
N GLU A 549 -11.18 -20.31 -14.28
CA GLU A 549 -12.54 -19.98 -13.82
C GLU A 549 -12.65 -18.49 -13.48
N PHE A 550 -11.66 -17.94 -12.76
CA PHE A 550 -11.60 -16.51 -12.47
C PHE A 550 -11.51 -15.66 -13.75
N LEU A 551 -10.64 -16.03 -14.69
CA LEU A 551 -10.53 -15.32 -15.98
C LEU A 551 -11.82 -15.40 -16.81
N ASN A 552 -12.54 -16.53 -16.77
CA ASN A 552 -13.85 -16.64 -17.41
C ASN A 552 -14.89 -15.75 -16.71
N TYR A 553 -14.89 -15.71 -15.38
CA TYR A 553 -15.84 -14.93 -14.60
C TYR A 553 -15.72 -13.43 -14.87
N ILE A 554 -14.50 -12.89 -14.85
CA ILE A 554 -14.27 -11.45 -15.11
C ILE A 554 -14.63 -11.00 -16.53
N CYS A 555 -14.69 -11.93 -17.50
CA CYS A 555 -15.18 -11.65 -18.85
C CYS A 555 -16.72 -11.66 -18.95
N GLY A 556 -17.42 -12.00 -17.86
CA GLY A 556 -18.88 -11.97 -17.79
C GLY A 556 -19.43 -10.55 -17.74
N ASP A 557 -20.65 -10.37 -18.26
CA ASP A 557 -21.29 -9.06 -18.40
C ASP A 557 -21.45 -8.32 -17.06
N GLU A 558 -21.94 -8.99 -16.02
CA GLU A 558 -22.19 -8.39 -14.71
C GLU A 558 -20.88 -8.01 -13.97
N PRO A 559 -19.88 -8.91 -13.83
CA PRO A 559 -18.57 -8.55 -13.29
C PRO A 559 -17.89 -7.41 -14.05
N ALA A 560 -17.95 -7.42 -15.39
CA ALA A 560 -17.36 -6.38 -16.22
C ALA A 560 -18.07 -5.03 -16.04
N GLN A 561 -19.40 -5.03 -15.92
CA GLN A 561 -20.19 -3.82 -15.67
C GLN A 561 -19.88 -3.22 -14.29
N LEU A 562 -19.83 -4.05 -13.23
CA LEU A 562 -19.48 -3.60 -11.88
C LEU A 562 -18.08 -3.00 -11.83
N ASN A 563 -17.11 -3.67 -12.48
CA ASN A 563 -15.74 -3.16 -12.57
C ASN A 563 -15.68 -1.84 -13.37
N PHE A 564 -16.43 -1.73 -14.46
CA PHE A 564 -16.53 -0.48 -15.22
C PHE A 564 -17.13 0.64 -14.37
N GLU A 565 -18.22 0.41 -13.64
CA GLU A 565 -18.84 1.43 -12.78
C GLU A 565 -17.93 1.85 -11.62
N TYR A 566 -17.08 0.95 -11.14
CA TYR A 566 -16.14 1.22 -10.06
C TYR A 566 -14.88 1.96 -10.53
N VAL A 567 -14.28 1.52 -11.65
CA VAL A 567 -13.00 2.01 -12.16
C VAL A 567 -13.19 3.15 -13.17
N TYR A 568 -14.23 3.06 -13.99
CA TYR A 568 -14.58 4.00 -15.07
C TYR A 568 -13.58 4.07 -16.22
N TYR A 569 -12.79 3.00 -16.41
CA TYR A 569 -11.84 2.83 -17.51
C TYR A 569 -12.48 2.09 -18.68
N ALA A 570 -11.91 2.20 -19.89
CA ALA A 570 -12.49 1.56 -21.07
C ALA A 570 -12.53 0.04 -20.91
N SER A 571 -13.74 -0.52 -20.95
CA SER A 571 -13.93 -1.96 -20.83
C SER A 571 -13.81 -2.63 -22.21
N PRO A 572 -13.04 -3.72 -22.34
CA PRO A 572 -12.96 -4.48 -23.58
C PRO A 572 -14.20 -5.35 -23.80
N ILE A 573 -15.16 -5.36 -22.87
CA ILE A 573 -16.38 -6.17 -22.94
C ILE A 573 -17.48 -5.40 -23.67
N GLN A 574 -17.94 -5.94 -24.80
CA GLN A 574 -18.85 -5.25 -25.71
C GLN A 574 -20.20 -4.87 -25.06
N SER A 575 -20.75 -5.74 -24.21
CA SER A 575 -22.02 -5.52 -23.51
C SER A 575 -21.95 -4.35 -22.54
N VAL A 576 -20.80 -4.09 -21.92
CA VAL A 576 -20.58 -2.93 -21.04
C VAL A 576 -20.72 -1.64 -21.84
N ILE A 577 -20.06 -1.57 -23.00
CA ILE A 577 -20.16 -0.42 -23.91
C ILE A 577 -21.61 -0.22 -24.36
N GLU A 578 -22.33 -1.29 -24.70
CA GLU A 578 -23.73 -1.22 -25.15
C GLU A 578 -24.72 -0.78 -24.05
N ASN A 579 -24.42 -1.06 -22.79
CA ASN A 579 -25.29 -0.72 -21.65
C ASN A 579 -25.08 0.70 -21.11
N GLN A 580 -24.01 1.39 -21.52
CA GLN A 580 -23.76 2.78 -21.14
C GLN A 580 -24.83 3.75 -21.70
N ASP A 581 -25.02 4.87 -21.01
CA ASP A 581 -25.83 5.98 -21.49
C ASP A 581 -25.18 6.67 -22.71
N ALA A 582 -25.95 7.52 -23.40
CA ALA A 582 -25.50 8.15 -24.64
C ALA A 582 -24.30 9.08 -24.45
N GLU A 583 -24.21 9.78 -23.30
CA GLU A 583 -23.11 10.70 -23.01
C GLU A 583 -21.82 9.92 -22.75
N THR A 584 -21.89 8.86 -21.94
CA THR A 584 -20.73 7.98 -21.70
C THR A 584 -20.23 7.30 -22.97
N LYS A 585 -21.13 6.87 -23.87
CA LYS A 585 -20.75 6.27 -25.17
C LYS A 585 -20.00 7.21 -26.10
N GLU A 586 -20.35 8.50 -26.08
CA GLU A 586 -19.71 9.53 -26.91
C GLU A 586 -18.42 10.08 -26.27
N ASN A 587 -18.15 9.74 -25.00
CA ASN A 587 -16.95 10.19 -24.30
C ASN A 587 -15.71 9.44 -24.78
N GLU A 588 -14.85 10.11 -25.55
CA GLU A 588 -13.62 9.54 -26.12
C GLU A 588 -12.59 9.11 -25.06
N ALA A 589 -12.66 9.62 -23.84
CA ALA A 589 -11.79 9.17 -22.74
C ALA A 589 -12.16 7.76 -22.26
N ILE A 590 -13.44 7.42 -22.32
CA ILE A 590 -14.00 6.17 -21.81
C ILE A 590 -14.16 5.15 -22.94
N ASN A 591 -14.59 5.59 -24.12
CA ASN A 591 -14.82 4.74 -25.29
C ASN A 591 -14.07 5.33 -26.50
N PRO A 592 -12.73 5.20 -26.54
CA PRO A 592 -11.95 5.74 -27.64
C PRO A 592 -12.34 5.05 -28.97
N PRO A 593 -12.64 5.79 -30.06
CA PRO A 593 -13.05 5.21 -31.33
C PRO A 593 -11.98 4.28 -31.95
N SER A 594 -12.38 3.14 -32.52
CA SER A 594 -11.44 2.15 -33.11
C SER A 594 -10.53 2.75 -34.19
N ASP A 595 -11.01 3.71 -34.96
CA ASP A 595 -10.26 4.43 -36.00
C ASP A 595 -9.20 5.37 -35.42
N MET A 596 -9.43 5.94 -34.23
CA MET A 596 -8.40 6.68 -33.49
C MET A 596 -7.35 5.73 -32.91
N LEU A 597 -7.77 4.58 -32.35
CA LEU A 597 -6.86 3.58 -31.79
C LEU A 597 -5.88 3.01 -32.82
N LYS A 598 -6.25 2.92 -34.11
CA LYS A 598 -5.36 2.47 -35.19
C LYS A 598 -4.13 3.34 -35.41
N ASN A 599 -4.19 4.61 -35.01
CA ASN A 599 -3.05 5.52 -35.09
C ASN A 599 -2.22 5.52 -33.80
N CYS A 600 -2.71 4.88 -32.73
CA CYS A 600 -2.01 4.76 -31.46
C CYS A 600 -1.08 3.55 -31.46
N GLU A 601 -0.08 3.60 -30.58
CA GLU A 601 0.92 2.54 -30.42
C GLU A 601 0.94 2.04 -28.97
N VAL A 602 1.17 0.74 -28.80
CA VAL A 602 1.40 0.13 -27.49
C VAL A 602 2.88 0.22 -27.14
N TYR A 603 3.19 0.43 -25.86
CA TYR A 603 4.57 0.46 -25.41
C TYR A 603 5.24 -0.92 -25.49
N ARG A 604 6.49 -0.91 -25.95
CA ARG A 604 7.39 -2.07 -25.99
C ARG A 604 8.34 -2.03 -24.81
N ALA A 605 8.76 -3.21 -24.35
CA ALA A 605 9.81 -3.32 -23.36
C ALA A 605 11.13 -2.74 -23.89
N LEU A 606 11.66 -1.72 -23.20
CA LEU A 606 12.98 -1.16 -23.50
C LEU A 606 14.08 -2.04 -22.89
N ASN A 607 15.25 -2.08 -23.54
CA ASN A 607 16.45 -2.63 -22.90
C ASN A 607 17.02 -1.63 -21.87
N ASP A 608 17.95 -2.09 -21.05
CA ASP A 608 18.52 -1.29 -19.95
C ASP A 608 19.23 -0.02 -20.44
N ASP A 609 19.89 -0.07 -21.60
CA ASP A 609 20.61 1.08 -22.18
C ASP A 609 19.63 2.16 -22.66
N ASP A 610 18.58 1.76 -23.38
CA ASP A 610 17.54 2.65 -23.88
C ASP A 610 16.73 3.26 -22.72
N ALA A 611 16.38 2.45 -21.72
CA ALA A 611 15.71 2.95 -20.51
C ALA A 611 16.59 3.95 -19.75
N THR A 612 17.90 3.73 -19.69
CA THR A 612 18.85 4.66 -19.07
C THR A 612 18.94 5.97 -19.86
N LEU A 613 18.90 5.90 -21.20
CA LEU A 613 18.91 7.08 -22.06
C LEU A 613 17.68 7.96 -21.83
N TYR A 614 16.48 7.40 -21.88
CA TYR A 614 15.23 8.11 -21.59
C TYR A 614 15.26 8.79 -20.21
N ASN A 615 15.69 8.06 -19.17
CA ASN A 615 15.81 8.59 -17.82
C ASN A 615 16.83 9.74 -17.73
N THR A 616 17.95 9.63 -18.44
CA THR A 616 18.99 10.68 -18.46
C THR A 616 18.46 11.96 -19.11
N LEU A 617 17.78 11.83 -20.25
CA LEU A 617 17.17 12.96 -20.95
C LEU A 617 16.07 13.62 -20.09
N TRP A 618 15.23 12.81 -19.43
CA TRP A 618 14.20 13.30 -18.52
C TRP A 618 14.77 14.06 -17.31
N GLN A 619 15.80 13.50 -16.66
CA GLN A 619 16.46 14.18 -15.55
C GLN A 619 17.06 15.52 -15.97
N ARG A 620 17.67 15.58 -17.16
CA ARG A 620 18.19 16.81 -17.72
C ARG A 620 17.08 17.85 -17.95
N LEU A 621 15.97 17.43 -18.55
CA LEU A 621 14.79 18.28 -18.79
C LEU A 621 14.25 18.90 -17.50
N LYS A 622 14.27 18.14 -16.39
CA LYS A 622 13.76 18.58 -15.08
C LYS A 622 14.77 19.43 -14.30
N SER A 623 16.04 19.43 -14.70
CA SER A 623 17.12 20.15 -14.03
C SER A 623 17.43 21.52 -14.65
N ASP A 624 17.14 21.68 -15.93
CA ASP A 624 17.23 22.94 -16.69
C ASP A 624 15.96 23.79 -16.43
#